data_AF-A0A8C8E2W5-F1
#
_entry.id   AF-A0A8C8E2W5-F1
#
_cell.length_a   1.000
_cell.length_b   1.000
_cell.length_c   1.000
_cell.angle_alpha   90.00
_cell.angle_beta   90.00
_cell.angle_gamma   90.00
#
_symmetry.space_group_name_H-M   'P 1'
#
loop_
_entity.id
_entity.type
_entity.pdbx_description
1 polymer ?
#
loop_
_entity_poly.entity_id
_entity_poly.type
_entity_poly.pdbx_seq_one_letter_code
_entity_poly.pdbx_strand_id
1 'polypeptide(L)'
;MNFRALVLLFGFLDTALCAPYGVQDACGDVRISSLGLNHLAKSALLEARNGSTDQASFSGLFAFVEAEDMCDPQSLTQKPMPCVGKIFKTLISYSSAVKRISGFQSCMKSARKVGLALEKLQTDMRKCVESLTSLSHLHLNSVSIEEDTWPTEHWKEPLLCSYTLDRLFSFSILTARVFAAGDPAQHTASSAKKCM
;
A
#
# COMPACT_ATOMS: atom_id res chain seq x y z
N MET A 1 -49.18 51.50 21.43
CA MET A 1 -48.78 50.09 21.19
C MET A 1 -47.91 50.12 19.93
N ASN A 2 -46.58 50.06 20.09
CA ASN A 2 -45.72 48.88 19.80
C ASN A 2 -45.40 48.77 18.29
N PHE A 3 -44.17 48.61 17.78
CA PHE A 3 -42.84 48.29 18.30
C PHE A 3 -41.78 48.77 17.27
N ARG A 4 -40.58 49.15 17.73
CA ARG A 4 -39.39 49.41 16.89
C ARG A 4 -38.93 48.12 16.20
N ALA A 5 -38.49 48.18 14.94
CA ALA A 5 -37.73 47.12 14.30
C ALA A 5 -36.43 47.68 13.72
N LEU A 6 -35.32 47.16 14.24
CA LEU A 6 -33.95 47.52 13.96
C LEU A 6 -33.46 46.84 12.68
N VAL A 7 -32.64 47.56 11.91
CA VAL A 7 -31.88 47.09 10.74
C VAL A 7 -30.80 46.10 11.16
N LEU A 8 -30.69 44.95 10.48
CA LEU A 8 -29.47 44.13 10.47
C LEU A 8 -29.19 43.61 9.06
N LEU A 9 -28.20 44.25 8.43
CA LEU A 9 -27.48 43.78 7.24
C LEU A 9 -26.65 42.55 7.60
N PHE A 10 -26.98 41.37 7.05
CA PHE A 10 -26.08 40.23 7.06
C PHE A 10 -25.33 40.18 5.73
N GLY A 11 -24.08 40.68 5.75
CA GLY A 11 -23.10 40.37 4.73
C GLY A 11 -22.65 38.92 4.90
N PHE A 12 -22.89 38.10 3.88
CA PHE A 12 -22.29 36.79 3.78
C PHE A 12 -20.80 36.96 3.45
N LEU A 13 -19.95 36.81 4.47
CA LEU A 13 -18.53 36.54 4.28
C LEU A 13 -18.42 35.08 3.83
N ASP A 14 -18.21 34.87 2.54
CA ASP A 14 -17.68 33.61 2.00
C ASP A 14 -16.26 33.41 2.54
N THR A 15 -16.15 32.84 3.74
CA THR A 15 -14.90 32.22 4.14
C THR A 15 -14.80 30.89 3.40
N ALA A 16 -14.11 30.92 2.27
CA ALA A 16 -13.52 29.73 1.68
C ALA A 16 -12.66 29.07 2.78
N LEU A 17 -13.22 28.04 3.41
CA LEU A 17 -12.57 27.25 4.43
C LEU A 17 -11.52 26.39 3.71
N CYS A 18 -10.38 27.00 3.40
CA CYS A 18 -9.17 26.25 3.09
C CYS A 18 -8.94 25.30 4.27
N ALA A 19 -8.99 24.00 3.97
CA ALA A 19 -8.77 22.93 4.93
C ALA A 19 -7.48 23.19 5.74
N PRO A 20 -7.44 22.80 7.03
CA PRO A 20 -6.32 23.12 7.90
C PRO A 20 -5.03 22.51 7.34
N TYR A 21 -4.10 23.37 6.93
CA TYR A 21 -2.68 23.02 6.85
C TYR A 21 -2.21 22.73 8.28
N GLY A 22 -1.80 21.49 8.59
CA GLY A 22 -1.06 21.25 9.84
C GLY A 22 -1.20 19.91 10.55
N VAL A 23 -1.92 18.93 10.02
CA VAL A 23 -1.86 17.55 10.55
C VAL A 23 -1.38 16.66 9.42
N GLN A 24 -0.15 16.15 9.51
CA GLN A 24 0.29 15.06 8.65
C GLN A 24 -0.68 13.90 8.88
N ASP A 25 -1.49 13.58 7.87
CA ASP A 25 -2.20 12.33 7.79
C ASP A 25 -1.15 11.21 7.87
N ALA A 26 -1.15 10.44 8.97
CA ALA A 26 -0.17 9.37 9.20
C ALA A 26 -0.23 8.30 8.10
N CYS A 27 -1.35 8.19 7.38
CA CYS A 27 -1.51 7.33 6.20
C CYS A 27 -1.16 8.04 4.89
N GLY A 28 -0.97 9.37 4.90
CA GLY A 28 -0.52 10.14 3.73
C GLY A 28 0.88 9.74 3.25
N ASP A 29 1.78 9.38 4.17
CA ASP A 29 3.12 8.87 3.82
C ASP A 29 3.05 7.50 3.13
N VAL A 30 2.08 6.66 3.52
CA VAL A 30 1.83 5.34 2.92
C VAL A 30 1.46 5.47 1.45
N ARG A 31 0.71 6.50 1.06
CA ARG A 31 0.42 6.78 -0.34
C ARG A 31 1.69 6.95 -1.16
N ILE A 32 2.66 7.72 -0.64
CA ILE A 32 3.91 8.01 -1.36
C ILE A 32 4.77 6.74 -1.45
N SER A 33 4.94 6.02 -0.34
CA SER A 33 5.76 4.79 -0.34
C SER A 33 5.12 3.65 -1.11
N SER A 34 3.81 3.52 -1.13
CA SER A 34 3.11 2.47 -1.92
C SER A 34 3.24 2.70 -3.42
N LEU A 35 3.14 3.96 -3.88
CA LEU A 35 3.43 4.32 -5.28
C LEU A 35 4.89 4.06 -5.63
N GLY A 36 5.83 4.42 -4.75
CA GLY A 36 7.26 4.15 -4.93
C GLY A 36 7.55 2.65 -5.04
N LEU A 37 6.96 1.84 -4.16
CA LEU A 37 7.05 0.39 -4.22
C LEU A 37 6.47 -0.15 -5.53
N ASN A 38 5.31 0.34 -5.97
CA ASN A 38 4.70 -0.11 -7.22
C ASN A 38 5.61 0.10 -8.43
N HIS A 39 6.21 1.30 -8.54
CA HIS A 39 7.14 1.62 -9.59
C HIS A 39 8.39 0.72 -9.57
N LEU A 40 8.97 0.50 -8.39
CA LEU A 40 10.17 -0.32 -8.23
C LEU A 40 9.90 -1.82 -8.43
N ALA A 41 8.77 -2.33 -7.94
CA ALA A 41 8.35 -3.71 -8.14
C ALA A 41 8.12 -4.01 -9.62
N LYS A 42 7.49 -3.08 -10.37
CA LYS A 42 7.33 -3.20 -11.82
C LYS A 42 8.68 -3.29 -12.52
N SER A 43 9.59 -2.38 -12.19
CA SER A 43 10.91 -2.32 -12.80
C SER A 43 11.71 -3.59 -12.51
N ALA A 44 11.70 -4.04 -11.25
CA ALA A 44 12.38 -5.27 -10.83
C ALA A 44 11.82 -6.52 -11.51
N LEU A 45 10.49 -6.62 -11.66
CA LEU A 45 9.86 -7.73 -12.39
C LEU A 45 10.31 -7.77 -13.86
N LEU A 46 10.36 -6.61 -14.52
CA LEU A 46 10.80 -6.52 -15.91
C LEU A 46 12.28 -6.92 -16.04
N GLU A 47 13.14 -6.46 -15.13
CA GLU A 47 14.55 -6.84 -15.07
C GLU A 47 14.71 -8.36 -14.81
N ALA A 48 13.95 -8.93 -13.88
CA ALA A 48 14.06 -10.35 -13.51
C ALA A 48 13.52 -11.31 -14.58
N ARG A 49 12.52 -10.87 -15.37
CA ARG A 49 12.07 -11.65 -16.53
C ARG A 49 13.10 -11.63 -17.65
N ASN A 50 13.83 -10.52 -17.83
CA ASN A 50 14.83 -10.37 -18.90
C ASN A 50 14.33 -10.85 -20.28
N GLY A 51 13.05 -10.60 -20.59
CA GLY A 51 12.39 -11.06 -21.84
C GLY A 51 11.91 -12.51 -21.84
N SER A 52 12.19 -13.31 -20.81
CA SER A 52 11.61 -14.65 -20.63
C SER A 52 10.11 -14.58 -20.37
N THR A 53 9.39 -15.50 -21.00
CA THR A 53 7.95 -15.74 -20.80
C THR A 53 7.68 -16.89 -19.83
N ASP A 54 8.72 -17.51 -19.28
CA ASP A 54 8.59 -18.67 -18.41
C ASP A 54 7.86 -18.28 -17.13
N GLN A 55 6.79 -19.01 -16.83
CA GLN A 55 5.98 -18.79 -15.65
C GLN A 55 6.03 -20.05 -14.79
N ALA A 56 6.53 -19.90 -13.57
CA ALA A 56 6.44 -20.91 -12.55
C ALA A 56 5.32 -20.53 -11.57
N SER A 57 4.67 -21.55 -11.00
CA SER A 57 3.74 -21.37 -9.89
C SER A 57 4.33 -22.07 -8.68
N PHE A 58 4.54 -21.32 -7.61
CA PHE A 58 4.97 -21.87 -6.32
C PHE A 58 3.86 -21.65 -5.30
N SER A 59 3.28 -22.74 -4.80
CA SER A 59 2.21 -22.71 -3.79
C SER A 59 2.77 -22.35 -2.41
N GLY A 60 1.96 -21.69 -1.57
CA GLY A 60 2.24 -21.52 -0.13
C GLY A 60 3.25 -20.44 0.28
N LEU A 61 3.93 -19.77 -0.65
CA LEU A 61 5.02 -18.84 -0.29
C LEU A 61 4.59 -17.45 0.20
N PHE A 62 3.33 -17.04 -0.01
CA PHE A 62 2.91 -15.66 0.19
C PHE A 62 1.57 -15.56 0.90
N ALA A 63 1.47 -14.56 1.78
CA ALA A 63 0.18 -14.06 2.21
C ALA A 63 -0.49 -13.28 1.05
N PHE A 64 -1.82 -13.36 0.99
CA PHE A 64 -2.63 -12.65 0.00
C PHE A 64 -3.66 -11.76 0.68
N VAL A 65 -4.03 -10.67 0.01
CA VAL A 65 -5.22 -9.90 0.34
C VAL A 65 -6.38 -10.48 -0.46
N GLU A 66 -7.43 -10.87 0.23
CA GLU A 66 -8.59 -11.60 -0.27
C GLU A 66 -9.84 -10.70 -0.23
N ALA A 67 -10.91 -11.16 -0.87
CA ALA A 67 -12.15 -10.40 -0.94
C ALA A 67 -12.76 -10.13 0.45
N GLU A 68 -12.59 -11.08 1.38
CA GLU A 68 -13.07 -10.95 2.76
C GLU A 68 -12.31 -9.93 3.61
N ASP A 69 -11.15 -9.45 3.16
CA ASP A 69 -10.34 -8.45 3.87
C ASP A 69 -10.88 -7.01 3.71
N MET A 70 -12.01 -6.84 3.00
CA MET A 70 -12.75 -5.58 2.93
C MET A 70 -11.96 -4.40 2.37
N CYS A 71 -11.07 -4.65 1.39
CA CYS A 71 -10.29 -3.63 0.71
C CYS A 71 -11.02 -2.91 -0.45
N ASP A 72 -12.35 -3.03 -0.51
CA ASP A 72 -13.16 -2.29 -1.46
C ASP A 72 -13.41 -0.84 -1.00
N PRO A 73 -13.68 0.11 -1.92
CA PRO A 73 -13.87 1.51 -1.55
C PRO A 73 -14.96 1.76 -0.52
N GLN A 74 -16.08 1.02 -0.58
CA GLN A 74 -17.19 1.20 0.35
C GLN A 74 -16.77 0.81 1.77
N SER A 75 -16.17 -0.37 1.94
CA SER A 75 -15.70 -0.83 3.24
C SER A 75 -14.62 0.07 3.85
N LEU A 76 -13.69 0.57 3.03
CA LEU A 76 -12.61 1.45 3.48
C LEU A 76 -13.12 2.75 4.12
N THR A 77 -14.23 3.30 3.62
CA THR A 77 -14.85 4.51 4.23
C THR A 77 -15.48 4.25 5.60
N GLN A 78 -15.92 3.03 5.86
CA GLN A 78 -16.68 2.69 7.08
C GLN A 78 -15.80 2.05 8.15
N LYS A 79 -14.96 1.08 7.74
CA LYS A 79 -14.14 0.24 8.61
C LYS A 79 -12.82 -0.08 7.88
N PRO A 80 -11.82 0.83 7.90
CA PRO A 80 -10.58 0.63 7.17
C PRO A 80 -9.66 -0.45 7.77
N MET A 81 -9.82 -0.76 9.06
CA MET A 81 -8.86 -1.59 9.81
C MET A 81 -8.67 -3.03 9.31
N PRO A 82 -9.72 -3.79 8.94
CA PRO A 82 -9.53 -5.14 8.38
C PRO A 82 -8.60 -5.13 7.17
N CYS A 83 -8.84 -4.22 6.21
CA CYS A 83 -8.00 -4.09 5.03
C CYS A 83 -6.59 -3.59 5.35
N VAL A 84 -6.47 -2.48 6.07
CA VAL A 84 -5.16 -1.86 6.37
C VAL A 84 -4.28 -2.80 7.19
N GLY A 85 -4.86 -3.51 8.17
CA GLY A 85 -4.17 -4.53 8.94
C GLY A 85 -3.71 -5.71 8.09
N LYS A 86 -4.57 -6.20 7.17
CA LYS A 86 -4.19 -7.28 6.25
C LYS A 86 -3.09 -6.87 5.29
N ILE A 87 -3.14 -5.66 4.73
CA ILE A 87 -2.07 -5.12 3.88
C ILE A 87 -0.76 -5.10 4.65
N PHE A 88 -0.75 -4.62 5.89
CA PHE A 88 0.48 -4.57 6.69
C PHE A 88 1.03 -5.97 7.00
N LYS A 89 0.17 -6.93 7.34
CA LYS A 89 0.55 -8.34 7.53
C LYS A 89 1.16 -8.95 6.26
N THR A 90 0.53 -8.69 5.12
CA THR A 90 0.96 -9.19 3.81
C THR A 90 2.28 -8.57 3.38
N LEU A 91 2.48 -7.28 3.67
CA LEU A 91 3.72 -6.57 3.42
C LEU A 91 4.92 -7.18 4.17
N ILE A 92 4.72 -7.65 5.40
CA ILE A 92 5.75 -8.35 6.19
C ILE A 92 6.14 -9.67 5.51
N SER A 93 5.15 -10.44 5.02
CA SER A 93 5.39 -11.67 4.25
C SER A 93 6.23 -11.41 3.00
N TYR A 94 5.87 -10.41 2.19
CA TYR A 94 6.66 -10.06 1.01
C TYR A 94 8.07 -9.56 1.33
N SER A 95 8.25 -8.83 2.43
CA SER A 95 9.59 -8.41 2.86
C SER A 95 10.49 -9.58 3.21
N SER A 96 9.96 -10.62 3.85
CA SER A 96 10.71 -11.86 4.11
C SER A 96 11.09 -12.56 2.80
N ALA A 97 10.14 -12.71 1.88
CA ALA A 97 10.39 -13.34 0.59
C ALA A 97 11.40 -12.56 -0.28
N VAL A 98 11.32 -11.22 -0.30
CA VAL A 98 12.29 -10.38 -1.01
C VAL A 98 13.68 -10.49 -0.38
N LYS A 99 13.76 -10.54 0.95
CA LYS A 99 15.03 -10.78 1.64
C LYS A 99 15.65 -12.11 1.25
N ARG A 100 14.85 -13.19 1.16
CA ARG A 100 15.31 -14.50 0.68
C ARG A 100 15.87 -14.43 -0.74
N ILE A 101 15.12 -13.90 -1.71
CA ILE A 101 15.59 -13.84 -3.10
C ILE A 101 16.73 -12.84 -3.31
N SER A 102 16.99 -11.93 -2.37
CA SER A 102 18.12 -10.98 -2.46
C SER A 102 19.49 -11.65 -2.40
N GLY A 103 19.55 -12.91 -1.96
CA GLY A 103 20.74 -13.75 -2.04
C GLY A 103 20.96 -14.41 -3.40
N PHE A 104 19.95 -14.41 -4.28
CA PHE A 104 20.02 -15.08 -5.58
C PHE A 104 20.76 -14.21 -6.59
N GLN A 105 21.74 -14.81 -7.28
CA GLN A 105 22.55 -14.09 -8.28
C GLN A 105 21.70 -13.51 -9.41
N SER A 106 20.62 -14.21 -9.76
CA SER A 106 19.71 -13.87 -10.86
C SER A 106 18.94 -12.56 -10.65
N CYS A 107 18.68 -12.13 -9.41
CA CYS A 107 17.91 -10.91 -9.16
C CYS A 107 18.40 -10.05 -7.98
N MET A 108 19.58 -10.30 -7.40
CA MET A 108 20.04 -9.61 -6.18
C MET A 108 19.92 -8.09 -6.27
N LYS A 109 20.25 -7.48 -7.42
CA LYS A 109 20.32 -6.03 -7.58
C LYS A 109 18.92 -5.42 -7.51
N SER A 110 17.97 -6.04 -8.21
CA SER A 110 16.58 -5.62 -8.25
C SER A 110 15.89 -5.90 -6.91
N ALA A 111 16.14 -7.08 -6.32
CA ALA A 111 15.62 -7.46 -5.01
C ALA A 111 16.08 -6.52 -3.89
N ARG A 112 17.36 -6.10 -3.88
CA ARG A 112 17.87 -5.12 -2.89
C ARG A 112 17.17 -3.76 -3.00
N LYS A 113 16.99 -3.23 -4.21
CA LYS A 113 16.29 -1.95 -4.44
C LYS A 113 14.84 -2.02 -3.93
N VAL A 114 14.16 -3.11 -4.25
CA VAL A 114 12.79 -3.36 -3.83
C VAL A 114 12.70 -3.57 -2.32
N GLY A 115 13.68 -4.24 -1.72
CA GLY A 115 13.80 -4.42 -0.27
C GLY A 115 13.79 -3.09 0.49
N LEU A 116 14.56 -2.10 0.03
CA LEU A 116 14.56 -0.76 0.62
C LEU A 116 13.19 -0.07 0.52
N ALA A 117 12.49 -0.26 -0.59
CA ALA A 117 11.14 0.28 -0.77
C ALA A 117 10.11 -0.39 0.15
N LEU A 118 10.24 -1.71 0.35
CA LEU A 118 9.43 -2.47 1.31
C LEU A 118 9.68 -2.00 2.75
N GLU A 119 10.93 -1.80 3.16
CA GLU A 119 11.28 -1.27 4.49
C GLU A 119 10.68 0.12 4.74
N LYS A 120 10.75 1.00 3.72
CA LYS A 120 10.11 2.32 3.80
C LYS A 120 8.60 2.19 3.97
N LEU A 121 7.94 1.41 3.11
CA LEU A 121 6.49 1.22 3.17
C LEU A 121 6.07 0.57 4.50
N GLN A 122 6.84 -0.38 5.03
CA GLN A 122 6.57 -0.98 6.33
C GLN A 122 6.62 0.03 7.46
N THR A 123 7.61 0.93 7.43
CA THR A 123 7.74 1.99 8.43
C THR A 123 6.55 2.95 8.36
N ASP A 124 6.17 3.37 7.16
CA ASP A 124 5.03 4.27 6.96
C ASP A 124 3.70 3.59 7.34
N MET A 125 3.51 2.32 6.95
CA MET A 125 2.33 1.51 7.31
C MET A 125 2.21 1.30 8.81
N ARG A 126 3.34 1.09 9.51
CA ARG A 126 3.34 0.95 10.97
C ARG A 126 2.78 2.22 11.63
N LYS A 127 3.26 3.40 11.24
CA LYS A 127 2.74 4.69 11.74
C LYS A 127 1.26 4.88 11.43
N CYS A 128 0.84 4.57 10.20
CA CYS A 128 -0.56 4.63 9.79
C CYS A 128 -1.44 3.70 10.65
N VAL A 129 -1.06 2.43 10.82
CA VAL A 129 -1.76 1.47 11.67
C VAL A 129 -1.79 1.94 13.13
N GLU A 130 -0.67 2.41 13.69
CA GLU A 130 -0.61 2.96 15.05
C GLU A 130 -1.58 4.14 15.23
N SER A 131 -1.68 5.04 14.23
CA SER A 131 -2.62 6.17 14.27
C SER A 131 -4.09 5.74 14.17
N LEU A 132 -4.38 4.61 13.53
CA LEU A 132 -5.74 4.07 13.44
C LEU A 132 -6.09 3.18 14.65
N THR A 133 -5.09 2.60 15.31
CA THR A 133 -5.25 1.71 16.47
C THR A 133 -5.23 2.43 17.81
N SER A 134 -4.74 3.68 17.88
CA SER A 134 -5.09 4.59 18.98
C SER A 134 -6.61 4.86 19.07
N LEU A 135 -7.38 4.45 18.06
CA LEU A 135 -8.85 4.34 18.06
C LEU A 135 -9.39 2.90 18.16
N SER A 136 -8.54 1.85 18.14
CA SER A 136 -8.93 0.43 18.24
C SER A 136 -7.74 -0.49 18.56
N HIS A 137 -7.78 -1.15 19.73
CA HIS A 137 -6.78 -2.14 20.18
C HIS A 137 -6.68 -3.34 19.20
N LEU A 138 -5.76 -3.27 18.24
CA LEU A 138 -5.37 -4.43 17.44
C LEU A 138 -4.01 -4.94 17.91
N HIS A 139 -4.02 -6.16 18.45
CA HIS A 139 -2.83 -6.90 18.80
C HIS A 139 -2.16 -7.35 17.48
N LEU A 140 -1.12 -6.62 17.06
CA LEU A 140 -0.24 -7.00 15.97
C LEU A 140 0.57 -8.23 16.41
N ASN A 141 -0.09 -9.39 16.44
CA ASN A 141 0.55 -10.66 16.65
C ASN A 141 1.64 -10.82 15.59
N SER A 142 2.86 -11.11 16.06
CA SER A 142 3.99 -11.41 15.20
C SER A 142 3.57 -12.52 14.24
N VAL A 143 3.65 -12.22 12.95
CA VAL A 143 3.39 -13.21 11.91
C VAL A 143 4.52 -14.22 12.01
N SER A 144 4.23 -15.42 12.51
CA SER A 144 5.12 -16.57 12.33
C SER A 144 5.06 -16.94 10.85
N ILE A 145 5.97 -16.38 10.06
CA ILE A 145 6.22 -16.86 8.72
C ILE A 145 6.94 -18.20 8.91
N GLU A 146 6.30 -19.31 8.56
CA GLU A 146 7.00 -20.58 8.39
C GLU A 146 8.02 -20.37 7.28
N GLU A 147 9.27 -20.17 7.69
CA GLU A 147 10.39 -20.04 6.79
C GLU A 147 10.74 -21.45 6.32
N ASP A 148 10.25 -21.81 5.13
CA ASP A 148 10.70 -23.01 4.42
C ASP A 148 12.21 -22.90 4.24
N THR A 149 12.94 -23.53 5.17
CA THR A 149 14.37 -23.40 5.43
C THR A 149 15.20 -24.29 4.51
N TRP A 150 14.55 -24.97 3.56
CA TRP A 150 15.22 -25.82 2.60
C TRP A 150 16.04 -24.98 1.62
N PRO A 151 17.33 -25.32 1.41
CA PRO A 151 18.16 -24.66 0.41
C PRO A 151 17.46 -24.65 -0.94
N THR A 152 17.34 -23.47 -1.54
CA THR A 152 16.80 -23.35 -2.88
C THR A 152 17.84 -23.85 -3.87
N GLU A 153 17.46 -24.81 -4.71
CA GLU A 153 18.35 -25.27 -5.79
C GLU A 153 18.61 -24.13 -6.77
N HIS A 154 19.87 -23.93 -7.18
CA HIS A 154 20.29 -22.79 -8.01
C HIS A 154 19.49 -22.62 -9.30
N TRP A 155 19.07 -23.72 -9.94
CA TRP A 155 18.26 -23.66 -11.16
C TRP A 155 16.86 -23.08 -10.93
N LYS A 156 16.32 -23.14 -9.71
CA LYS A 156 15.03 -22.56 -9.33
C LYS A 156 15.11 -21.06 -9.09
N GLU A 157 16.31 -20.52 -8.85
CA GLU A 157 16.48 -19.11 -8.46
C GLU A 157 15.86 -18.12 -9.46
N PRO A 158 16.11 -18.21 -10.79
CA PRO A 158 15.54 -17.24 -11.74
C PRO A 158 14.01 -17.28 -11.76
N LEU A 159 13.43 -18.48 -11.66
CA LEU A 159 11.97 -18.69 -11.63
C LEU A 159 11.35 -18.18 -10.32
N LEU A 160 12.01 -18.41 -9.19
CA LEU A 160 11.57 -17.89 -7.89
C LEU A 160 11.70 -16.36 -7.81
N CYS A 161 12.76 -15.78 -8.37
CA CYS A 161 12.93 -14.34 -8.50
C CYS A 161 11.76 -13.71 -9.28
N SER A 162 11.49 -14.20 -10.50
CA SER A 162 10.43 -13.65 -11.34
C SER A 162 9.05 -13.85 -10.71
N TYR A 163 8.77 -15.03 -10.15
CA TYR A 163 7.52 -15.31 -9.44
C TYR A 163 7.30 -14.39 -8.24
N THR A 164 8.30 -14.25 -7.38
CA THR A 164 8.20 -13.40 -6.18
C THR A 164 7.97 -11.94 -6.54
N LEU A 165 8.70 -11.43 -7.54
CA LEU A 165 8.56 -10.06 -8.01
C LEU A 165 7.23 -9.82 -8.73
N ASP A 166 6.68 -10.83 -9.40
CA ASP A 166 5.36 -10.77 -10.06
C ASP A 166 4.23 -10.67 -9.04
N ARG A 167 4.29 -11.51 -8.00
CA ARG A 167 3.34 -11.48 -6.88
C ARG A 167 3.45 -10.17 -6.10
N LEU A 168 4.67 -9.71 -5.83
CA LEU A 168 4.89 -8.42 -5.19
C LEU A 168 4.37 -7.26 -6.04
N PHE A 169 4.59 -7.28 -7.35
CA PHE A 169 4.06 -6.25 -8.23
C PHE A 169 2.53 -6.20 -8.16
N SER A 170 1.86 -7.35 -8.21
CA SER A 170 0.40 -7.44 -8.04
C SER A 170 -0.07 -6.85 -6.70
N PHE A 171 0.58 -7.23 -5.60
CA PHE A 171 0.31 -6.68 -4.27
C PHE A 171 0.54 -5.16 -4.20
N SER A 172 1.59 -4.66 -4.83
CA SER A 172 1.93 -3.24 -4.84
C SER A 172 0.88 -2.39 -5.58
N ILE A 173 0.25 -2.93 -6.63
CA ILE A 173 -0.85 -2.25 -7.34
C ILE A 173 -2.03 -2.08 -6.40
N LEU A 174 -2.44 -3.16 -5.73
CA LEU A 174 -3.56 -3.13 -4.77
C LEU A 174 -3.28 -2.12 -3.66
N THR A 175 -2.09 -2.19 -3.06
CA THR A 175 -1.71 -1.29 -1.96
C THR A 175 -1.73 0.17 -2.42
N ALA A 176 -1.15 0.48 -3.59
CA ALA A 176 -1.17 1.84 -4.12
C ALA A 176 -2.58 2.36 -4.39
N ARG A 177 -3.52 1.49 -4.78
CA ARG A 177 -4.93 1.86 -4.99
C ARG A 177 -5.67 2.15 -3.68
N VAL A 178 -5.46 1.31 -2.66
CA VAL A 178 -6.10 1.48 -1.35
C VAL A 178 -5.69 2.82 -0.71
N PHE A 179 -4.44 3.25 -0.90
CA PHE A 179 -3.93 4.50 -0.34
C PHE A 179 -3.90 5.67 -1.35
N ALA A 180 -4.47 5.51 -2.54
CA ALA A 180 -4.58 6.61 -3.50
C ALA A 180 -5.53 7.70 -2.97
N ALA A 181 -5.28 8.96 -3.35
CA ALA A 181 -6.22 10.02 -3.02
C ALA A 181 -7.39 10.02 -4.02
N GLY A 182 -8.60 10.00 -3.48
CA GLY A 182 -9.86 10.02 -4.25
C GLY A 182 -10.47 8.63 -4.39
N ASP A 183 -11.77 8.59 -4.72
CA ASP A 183 -12.46 7.35 -5.05
C ASP A 183 -12.01 6.88 -6.45
N PRO A 184 -11.39 5.69 -6.58
CA PRO A 184 -10.96 5.15 -7.87
C PRO A 184 -12.10 4.99 -8.89
N ALA A 185 -13.35 4.88 -8.42
CA ALA A 185 -14.54 4.81 -9.26
C ALA A 185 -15.08 6.19 -9.69
N GLN A 186 -14.63 7.29 -9.07
CA GLN A 186 -15.10 8.66 -9.34
C GLN A 186 -14.08 9.54 -10.06
N HIS A 187 -13.04 8.95 -10.68
CA HIS A 187 -12.09 9.71 -11.50
C HIS A 187 -12.74 10.48 -12.68
N THR A 188 -14.03 10.29 -12.95
CA THR A 188 -14.80 11.04 -13.95
C THR A 188 -15.72 12.13 -13.37
N ALA A 189 -15.95 12.20 -12.05
CA ALA A 189 -17.03 13.03 -11.50
C ALA A 189 -16.58 14.28 -10.73
N SER A 190 -15.35 14.37 -10.24
CA SER A 190 -14.91 15.58 -9.54
C SER A 190 -13.39 15.71 -9.49
N SER A 191 -12.90 16.82 -10.04
CA SER A 191 -11.49 17.24 -10.10
C SER A 191 -10.62 16.54 -11.15
N ALA A 192 -10.88 16.87 -12.41
CA ALA A 192 -9.78 17.22 -13.30
C ALA A 192 -9.02 18.43 -12.71
N LYS A 193 -8.21 18.21 -11.67
CA LYS A 193 -7.13 19.14 -11.35
C LYS A 193 -6.13 19.00 -12.49
N LYS A 194 -6.28 19.92 -13.44
CA LYS A 194 -5.31 20.34 -14.44
C LYS A 194 -3.89 20.08 -13.90
N CYS A 195 -3.22 19.06 -14.42
CA CYS A 195 -1.77 18.98 -14.28
C CYS A 195 -1.22 20.26 -14.93
N MET A 196 -0.46 21.05 -14.18
CA MET A 196 0.40 22.09 -14.77
C MET A 196 1.52 21.43 -15.57
#